data_AF-F7UVJ7-F1
#
_entry.id   AF-F7UVJ7-F1
#
_cell.length_a   1.000
_cell.length_b   1.000
_cell.length_c   1.000
_cell.angle_alpha   90.00
_cell.angle_beta   90.00
_cell.angle_gamma   90.00
#
_symmetry.space_group_name_H-M   'P 1'
#
loop_
_entity.id
_entity.type
_entity.pdbx_description
1 polymer ?
#
loop_
_entity_poly.entity_id
_entity_poly.type
_entity_poly.pdbx_seq_one_letter_code
_entity_poly.pdbx_strand_id
1 'polypeptide(L)' 'MKDMHADEYEQQMEAIKRAAESIFELAHTEQEVCMLEEAINREIMYLAAIAQTERVKPPEGWDPFGR' A
#
# COMPACT_ATOMS: atom_id res chain seq x y z
N MET A 1 -27.43 8.09 -5.68
CA MET A 1 -26.65 7.54 -4.56
C MET A 1 -25.20 7.62 -5.01
N LYS A 2 -24.37 8.41 -4.32
CA LYS A 2 -22.92 8.41 -4.57
C LYS A 2 -22.44 7.01 -4.15
N ASP A 3 -21.65 6.34 -4.99
CA ASP A 3 -21.23 4.96 -4.73
C ASP A 3 -20.46 4.89 -3.41
N MET A 4 -21.06 4.28 -2.40
CA MET A 4 -20.52 4.18 -1.04
C MET A 4 -19.11 3.57 -1.03
N HIS A 5 -18.82 2.65 -1.96
CA HIS A 5 -17.50 2.07 -2.15
C HIS A 5 -16.47 3.02 -2.78
N ALA A 6 -16.91 3.96 -3.62
CA ALA A 6 -16.05 5.01 -4.15
C ALA A 6 -15.68 6.00 -3.04
N ASP A 7 -16.65 6.36 -2.19
CA ASP A 7 -16.43 7.26 -1.06
C ASP A 7 -15.50 6.65 0.00
N GLU A 8 -15.63 5.35 0.31
CA GLU A 8 -14.71 4.63 1.21
C GLU A 8 -13.29 4.52 0.63
N TYR A 9 -13.17 4.19 -0.66
CA TYR A 9 -11.89 4.15 -1.35
C TYR A 9 -11.19 5.51 -1.31
N GLU A 10 -11.91 6.59 -1.62
CA GLU A 10 -11.38 7.95 -1.58
C GLU A 10 -10.86 8.32 -0.19
N GLN A 11 -11.58 7.98 0.87
CA GLN A 11 -11.16 8.23 2.25
C GLN A 11 -9.89 7.47 2.64
N GLN A 12 -9.79 6.19 2.28
CA GLN A 12 -8.60 5.39 2.57
C GLN A 12 -7.39 5.91 1.78
N MET A 13 -7.59 6.27 0.51
CA MET A 13 -6.53 6.83 -0.32
C MET A 13 -6.05 8.20 0.21
N GLU A 14 -6.97 9.02 0.69
CA GLU A 14 -6.64 10.30 1.33
C GLU A 14 -5.81 10.10 2.61
N ALA A 15 -6.12 9.08 3.41
CA ALA A 15 -5.34 8.74 4.60
C ALA A 15 -3.90 8.33 4.24
N ILE A 16 -3.70 7.55 3.16
CA ILE A 16 -2.37 7.17 2.67
C ILE A 16 -1.57 8.41 2.24
N LYS A 17 -2.20 9.32 1.49
CA LYS A 17 -1.54 10.56 1.03
C LYS A 17 -1.06 11.41 2.19
N ARG A 18 -1.92 11.65 3.19
CA ARG A 18 -1.55 12.43 4.38
C ARG A 18 -0.43 11.78 5.17
N ALA A 19 -0.46 10.45 5.33
CA ALA A 19 0.62 9.74 5.99
C ALA A 19 1.95 9.87 5.23
N ALA A 20 1.92 9.76 3.90
CA ALA A 20 3.12 9.96 3.08
C ALA A 20 3.66 11.39 3.22
N GLU A 21 2.80 12.41 3.16
CA GLU A 21 3.17 13.82 3.40
C GLU A 21 3.88 13.99 4.75
N SER A 22 3.29 13.48 5.85
CA SER A 22 3.92 13.53 7.17
C SER A 22 5.25 12.78 7.28
N ILE A 23 5.45 11.71 6.51
CA ILE A 23 6.74 11.00 6.45
C ILE A 23 7.79 11.88 5.76
N PHE A 24 7.44 12.56 4.67
CA PHE A 24 8.38 13.44 3.97
C PHE A 24 8.80 14.67 4.79
N GLU A 25 8.03 15.10 5.78
CA GLU A 25 8.44 16.13 6.74
C GLU A 25 9.68 15.73 7.57
N LEU A 26 10.02 14.43 7.62
CA LEU A 26 11.21 13.91 8.30
C LEU A 26 12.50 14.07 7.48
N ALA A 27 12.41 14.38 6.18
CA ALA A 27 13.58 14.59 5.34
C ALA A 27 14.10 16.04 5.45
N HIS A 28 15.43 16.18 5.49
CA HIS A 28 16.11 17.47 5.49
C HIS A 28 17.05 17.64 4.29
N THR A 29 17.26 16.56 3.53
CA THR A 29 18.12 16.51 2.34
C THR A 29 17.41 15.81 1.17
N GLU A 30 17.85 16.10 -0.04
CA GLU A 30 17.39 15.43 -1.26
C GLU A 30 17.60 13.90 -1.18
N GLN A 31 18.74 13.48 -0.62
CA GLN A 31 19.03 12.05 -0.44
C GLN A 31 18.02 11.38 0.49
N GLU A 32 17.62 12.03 1.59
CA GLU A 32 16.60 11.52 2.50
C GLU A 32 15.23 11.45 1.84
N VAL A 33 14.87 12.44 1.01
CA VAL A 33 13.64 12.39 0.20
C VAL A 33 13.61 11.13 -0.68
N CYS A 34 14.68 10.85 -1.44
CA CYS A 34 14.74 9.66 -2.27
C CYS A 34 14.67 8.35 -1.46
N MET A 35 15.35 8.29 -0.30
CA MET A 35 15.28 7.12 0.57
C MET A 35 13.88 6.87 1.13
N LEU A 36 13.17 7.93 1.55
CA LEU A 36 11.80 7.81 2.04
C LEU A 36 10.83 7.43 0.92
N GLU A 37 11.00 7.98 -0.29
CA GLU A 37 10.23 7.59 -1.47
C GLU A 37 10.38 6.09 -1.76
N GLU A 38 11.62 5.59 -1.82
CA GLU A 38 11.91 4.18 -2.06
C GLU A 38 11.30 3.30 -0.95
N ALA A 39 11.43 3.71 0.31
CA ALA A 39 10.87 2.98 1.44
C ALA A 39 9.34 2.89 1.37
N ILE A 40 8.63 4.02 1.15
CA ILE A 40 7.17 4.06 1.02
C ILE A 40 6.72 3.17 -0.14
N ASN A 41 7.36 3.30 -1.31
CA ASN A 41 7.03 2.49 -2.48
C ASN A 41 7.19 1.00 -2.20
N ARG A 42 8.29 0.59 -1.56
CA ARG A 42 8.57 -0.81 -1.21
C ARG A 42 7.54 -1.37 -0.24
N GLU A 43 7.22 -0.64 0.83
CA GLU A 43 6.27 -1.11 1.85
C GLU A 43 4.84 -1.21 1.31
N ILE A 44 4.38 -0.20 0.56
CA ILE A 44 3.04 -0.22 -0.07
C ILE A 44 2.93 -1.36 -1.09
N MET A 45 3.95 -1.53 -1.94
CA MET A 45 3.97 -2.62 -2.92
C MET A 45 3.96 -3.99 -2.23
N TYR A 46 4.72 -4.16 -1.15
CA TYR A 46 4.76 -5.41 -0.39
C TYR A 46 3.40 -5.74 0.24
N LEU A 47 2.75 -4.77 0.88
CA LEU A 47 1.41 -4.95 1.44
C LEU A 47 0.36 -5.24 0.37
N ALA A 48 0.43 -4.56 -0.77
CA ALA A 48 -0.46 -4.82 -1.90
C ALA A 48 -0.29 -6.26 -2.42
N ALA A 49 0.95 -6.75 -2.53
CA ALA A 49 1.23 -8.12 -2.93
C ALA A 49 0.63 -9.14 -1.94
N ILE A 50 0.78 -8.93 -0.63
CA ILE A 50 0.18 -9.80 0.39
C ILE A 50 -1.36 -9.80 0.27
N ALA A 51 -1.97 -8.62 0.20
CA ALA A 51 -3.43 -8.50 0.11
C ALA A 51 -3.95 -9.17 -1.16
N GLN A 52 -3.25 -9.00 -2.29
CA GLN A 52 -3.56 -9.68 -3.53
C GLN A 52 -3.47 -11.20 -3.34
N THR A 53 -2.37 -11.72 -2.81
CA THR A 53 -2.17 -13.15 -2.55
C THR A 53 -3.29 -13.73 -1.69
N GLU A 54 -3.65 -13.09 -0.58
CA GLU A 54 -4.75 -13.59 0.27
C GLU A 54 -6.10 -13.53 -0.45
N ARG A 55 -6.34 -12.53 -1.30
CA ARG A 55 -7.60 -12.39 -2.03
C ARG A 55 -7.77 -13.41 -3.16
N VAL A 56 -6.68 -13.83 -3.79
CA VAL A 56 -6.67 -14.83 -4.87
C VAL A 56 -6.42 -16.25 -4.37
N LYS A 57 -6.25 -16.45 -3.06
CA LYS A 57 -6.03 -17.75 -2.45
C LYS A 57 -7.21 -18.70 -2.73
N PRO A 58 -6.95 -19.91 -3.26
CA PRO A 58 -7.99 -20.91 -3.45
C PRO A 58 -8.64 -21.33 -2.10
N PRO A 59 -9.90 -21.79 -2.10
CA PRO A 59 -10.55 -22.30 -0.89
C PRO A 59 -9.77 -23.43 -0.21
N GLU A 60 -9.11 -24.27 -1.01
CA GLU A 60 -8.29 -25.41 -0.57
C GLU A 60 -6.91 -24.99 -0.04
N GLY A 61 -6.55 -23.70 -0.15
CA GLY A 61 -5.22 -23.17 0.12
C GLY A 61 -4.27 -23.18 -1.08
N TRP A 62 -3.04 -22.73 -0.85
CA TRP A 62 -1.96 -22.79 -1.85
C TRP A 62 -1.33 -24.18 -1.87
N ASP A 63 -1.04 -24.72 -3.06
CA ASP A 63 -0.22 -25.94 -3.16
C ASP A 63 1.15 -25.66 -2.50
N PRO A 64 1.53 -26.38 -1.44
CA PRO A 64 2.84 -26.24 -0.81
C PRO A 64 4.02 -26.47 -1.76
N PHE A 65 3.78 -27.14 -2.90
CA PHE A 65 4.78 -27.44 -3.93
C PHE A 65 4.68 -26.52 -5.16
N GLY A 66 3.76 -25.56 -5.18
CA GLY A 66 3.64 -24.53 -6.23
C GLY A 66 3.32 -25.04 -7.63
N ARG A 67 2.55 -26.13 -7.77
CA ARG A 67 2.13 -26.70 -9.06
C ARG A 67 0.78 -26.18 -9.53
#